data_AF-A0A2E9ECW8-F1
#
_entry.id   AF-A0A2E9ECW8-F1
#
_cell.length_a   1.000
_cell.length_b   1.000
_cell.length_c   1.000
_cell.angle_alpha   90.00
_cell.angle_beta   90.00
_cell.angle_gamma   90.00
#
_symmetry.space_group_name_H-M   'P 1'
#
loop_
_entity.id
_entity.type
_entity.pdbx_description
1 polymer ?
#
loop_
_entity_poly.entity_id
_entity_poly.type
_entity_poly.pdbx_seq_one_letter_code
_entity_poly.pdbx_strand_id
1 'polypeptide(L)'
;RIFERIGVRYDDAETLPLIIDQVREMLVKHSDIDAEQTLIVNLDSFGSSALEFFIYAHTKTTDWIEFHDVKQSVMFEVMEIISQKGAEFAYPTSTVNLIEN
;
A
#
# COMPACT_ATOMS: atom_id res chain seq x y z
N ARG A 1 -3.78 15.66 -1.04
CA ARG A 1 -4.40 14.34 -0.72
C ARG A 1 -3.51 13.25 -1.25
N ILE A 2 -3.21 12.24 -0.44
CA ILE A 2 -2.54 11.02 -0.85
C ILE A 2 -3.61 10.05 -1.37
N PHE A 3 -3.41 9.53 -2.59
CA PHE A 3 -4.28 8.51 -3.17
C PHE A 3 -3.48 7.53 -4.01
N GLU A 4 -2.96 6.49 -3.35
CA GLU A 4 -2.07 5.52 -3.97
C GLU A 4 -2.70 4.15 -3.98
N ARG A 5 -2.43 3.40 -5.05
CA ARG A 5 -2.74 1.98 -5.17
C ARG A 5 -1.47 1.16 -5.04
N ILE A 6 -1.55 0.08 -4.29
CA ILE A 6 -0.43 -0.78 -3.96
C ILE A 6 -0.86 -2.22 -4.22
N GLY A 7 -0.03 -2.94 -4.96
CA GLY A 7 -0.23 -4.35 -5.27
C GLY A 7 0.75 -5.23 -4.50
N VAL A 8 0.24 -6.26 -3.82
CA VAL A 8 1.05 -7.37 -3.28
C VAL A 8 0.80 -8.65 -4.08
N ARG A 9 1.70 -9.63 -4.01
CA ARG A 9 1.51 -10.89 -4.76
C ARG A 9 0.29 -11.66 -4.25
N TYR A 10 -0.28 -12.48 -5.13
CA TYR A 10 -1.34 -13.43 -4.73
C TYR A 10 -0.86 -14.44 -3.67
N ASP A 11 0.43 -14.79 -3.69
CA ASP A 11 1.03 -15.71 -2.71
C ASP A 11 0.99 -15.15 -1.28
N ASP A 12 0.89 -13.82 -1.14
CA ASP A 12 0.94 -13.13 0.15
C ASP A 12 -0.47 -12.84 0.71
N ALA A 13 -1.53 -13.42 0.12
CA ALA A 13 -2.95 -13.14 0.43
C ALA A 13 -3.30 -13.26 1.92
N GLU A 14 -2.72 -14.25 2.62
CA GLU A 14 -2.99 -14.49 4.04
C GLU A 14 -2.47 -13.36 4.94
N THR A 15 -1.44 -12.64 4.51
CA THR A 15 -0.83 -11.54 5.27
C THR A 15 -1.47 -10.18 4.98
N LEU A 16 -2.18 -10.05 3.86
CA LEU A 16 -2.74 -8.79 3.38
C LEU A 16 -3.67 -8.09 4.39
N PRO A 17 -4.57 -8.77 5.13
CA PRO A 17 -5.38 -8.11 6.15
C PRO A 17 -4.52 -7.42 7.23
N LEU A 18 -3.44 -8.07 7.67
CA LEU A 18 -2.52 -7.52 8.66
C LEU A 18 -1.72 -6.34 8.11
N ILE A 19 -1.34 -6.38 6.83
CA ILE A 19 -0.69 -5.24 6.16
C ILE A 19 -1.62 -4.04 6.13
N ILE A 20 -2.87 -4.23 5.68
CA ILE A 20 -3.89 -3.17 5.62
C ILE A 20 -4.12 -2.54 7.00
N ASP A 21 -4.24 -3.35 8.04
CA ASP A 21 -4.44 -2.86 9.41
C ASP A 21 -3.24 -2.07 9.93
N GLN A 22 -2.02 -2.56 9.70
CA GLN A 22 -0.80 -1.85 10.11
C GLN A 22 -0.59 -0.54 9.35
N VAL A 23 -0.87 -0.51 8.05
CA VAL A 23 -0.82 0.73 7.25
C VAL A 23 -1.83 1.74 7.79
N ARG A 24 -3.05 1.30 8.12
CA ARG A 24 -4.06 2.16 8.72
C ARG A 24 -3.61 2.73 10.06
N GLU A 25 -3.07 1.87 10.94
CA GLU A 25 -2.54 2.31 12.23
C GLU A 25 -1.37 3.29 12.11
N MET A 26 -0.46 3.05 11.17
CA MET A 26 0.66 3.94 10.88
C MET A 26 0.14 5.32 10.47
N LEU A 27 -0.81 5.38 9.52
CA LEU A 27 -1.37 6.65 9.04
C LEU A 27 -2.11 7.43 10.15
N VAL A 28 -2.83 6.73 11.04
CA VAL A 28 -3.50 7.36 12.19
C VAL A 28 -2.49 7.98 13.17
N LYS A 29 -1.31 7.37 13.32
CA LYS A 29 -0.25 7.83 14.23
C LYS A 29 0.71 8.85 13.59
N HIS A 30 0.69 8.97 12.26
CA HIS A 30 1.62 9.81 11.51
C HIS A 30 1.38 11.31 11.76
N SER A 31 2.42 12.05 12.16
CA SER A 31 2.28 13.46 12.59
C SER A 31 1.78 14.40 11.50
N ASP A 32 2.08 14.11 10.25
CA ASP A 32 1.74 14.99 9.11
C ASP A 32 0.43 14.62 8.41
N ILE A 33 -0.22 13.54 8.85
CA ILE A 33 -1.53 13.09 8.34
C ILE A 33 -2.64 13.66 9.23
N ASP A 34 -3.66 14.23 8.58
CA ASP A 34 -4.86 14.70 9.26
C ASP A 34 -5.84 13.53 9.46
N ALA A 35 -5.75 12.89 10.62
CA ALA A 35 -6.58 11.73 10.98
C ALA A 35 -8.04 12.09 11.32
N GLU A 36 -8.40 13.38 11.44
CA GLU A 36 -9.79 13.81 11.61
C GLU A 36 -10.55 13.84 10.27
N GLN A 37 -9.82 13.87 9.16
CA GLN A 37 -10.37 13.75 7.81
C GLN A 37 -10.57 12.28 7.42
N THR A 38 -11.25 12.06 6.30
CA THR A 38 -11.41 10.73 5.72
C THR A 38 -10.05 10.03 5.51
N LEU A 39 -9.88 8.90 6.19
CA LEU A 39 -8.74 8.01 6.08
C LEU A 39 -9.25 6.61 5.73
N ILE A 40 -8.84 6.07 4.58
CA ILE A 40 -9.28 4.76 4.10
C ILE A 40 -8.05 3.96 3.67
N VAL A 41 -8.00 2.71 4.13
CA VAL A 41 -7.03 1.71 3.68
C VAL A 41 -7.79 0.40 3.51
N ASN A 42 -8.10 0.03 2.27
CA ASN A 42 -8.94 -1.14 1.97
C ASN A 42 -8.41 -1.88 0.74
N LEU A 43 -8.65 -3.20 0.68
CA LEU A 43 -8.55 -3.96 -0.57
C LEU A 43 -9.51 -3.35 -1.60
N ASP A 44 -9.00 -3.07 -2.80
CA ASP A 44 -9.72 -2.44 -3.92
C ASP A 44 -10.12 -3.49 -4.96
N SER A 45 -9.17 -4.34 -5.36
CA SER A 45 -9.31 -5.14 -6.57
C SER A 45 -8.44 -6.42 -6.56
N PHE A 46 -8.87 -7.40 -7.35
CA PHE A 46 -8.09 -8.57 -7.72
C PHE A 46 -7.53 -8.33 -9.14
N GLY A 47 -6.32 -7.77 -9.22
CA GLY A 47 -5.65 -7.43 -10.47
C GLY A 47 -5.10 -8.66 -11.20
N SER A 48 -4.59 -8.47 -12.43
CA SER A 48 -4.09 -9.59 -13.26
C SER A 48 -2.90 -10.34 -12.66
N SER A 49 -2.10 -9.65 -11.83
CA SER A 49 -0.90 -10.20 -11.18
C SER A 49 -0.72 -9.71 -9.74
N ALA A 50 -1.74 -9.08 -9.15
CA ALA A 50 -1.66 -8.45 -7.83
C ALA A 50 -2.99 -8.52 -7.06
N LEU A 51 -2.89 -8.57 -5.74
CA LEU A 51 -3.95 -8.15 -4.82
C LEU A 51 -3.76 -6.66 -4.55
N GLU A 52 -4.71 -5.83 -4.98
CA GLU A 52 -4.57 -4.38 -4.92
C GLU A 52 -5.35 -3.80 -3.74
N PHE A 53 -4.67 -3.04 -2.90
CA PHE A 53 -5.29 -2.18 -1.90
C PHE A 53 -4.95 -0.72 -2.18
N PHE A 54 -5.75 0.20 -1.64
CA PHE A 54 -5.50 1.63 -1.80
C PHE A 54 -5.36 2.34 -0.46
N ILE A 55 -4.64 3.46 -0.49
CA ILE A 55 -4.52 4.41 0.61
C ILE A 55 -5.19 5.71 0.17
N TYR A 56 -6.11 6.21 0.99
CA TYR A 56 -6.71 7.53 0.88
C TYR A 56 -6.45 8.27 2.19
N ALA A 57 -5.73 9.39 2.15
CA ALA A 57 -5.49 10.21 3.32
C ALA A 57 -5.29 11.69 2.97
N HIS A 58 -5.56 12.56 3.95
CA HIS A 58 -5.27 14.00 3.87
C HIS A 58 -4.01 14.33 4.67
N THR A 59 -3.15 15.17 4.10
CA THR A 59 -2.02 15.77 4.82
C THR A 59 -2.49 17.02 5.55
N LYS A 60 -1.82 17.38 6.64
CA LYS A 60 -2.05 18.65 7.33
C LYS A 60 -1.56 19.85 6.53
N THR A 61 -0.47 19.66 5.76
CA THR A 61 0.07 20.69 4.87
C THR A 61 -0.71 20.78 3.56
N THR A 62 -0.72 22.00 2.99
CA THR A 62 -1.17 22.31 1.64
C THR A 62 -0.01 22.79 0.74
N ASP A 63 1.20 22.92 1.28
CA ASP A 63 2.39 23.22 0.49
C ASP A 63 2.75 22.03 -0.40
N TRP A 64 3.08 22.32 -1.66
CA TRP A 64 3.28 21.27 -2.66
C TRP A 64 4.55 20.45 -2.46
N ILE A 65 5.62 21.08 -1.99
CA ILE A 65 6.92 20.43 -1.77
C ILE A 65 6.80 19.56 -0.53
N GLU A 66 6.32 20.13 0.57
CA GLU A 66 6.11 19.40 1.83
C GLU A 66 5.11 18.25 1.66
N PHE A 67 4.05 18.45 0.86
CA PHE A 67 3.11 17.39 0.53
C PHE A 67 3.80 16.18 -0.13
N HIS A 68 4.74 16.41 -1.05
CA HIS A 68 5.45 15.32 -1.72
C HIS A 68 6.45 14.63 -0.80
N ASP A 69 7.09 15.38 0.11
CA ASP A 69 7.97 14.80 1.13
C ASP A 69 7.19 13.89 2.09
N VAL A 70 6.03 14.34 2.57
CA VAL A 70 5.13 13.53 3.42
C VAL A 70 4.62 12.30 2.66
N LYS A 71 4.19 12.48 1.41
CA LYS A 71 3.74 11.35 0.57
C LYS A 71 4.85 10.30 0.41
N GLN A 72 6.09 10.74 0.16
CA GLN A 72 7.23 9.84 0.04
C GLN A 72 7.50 9.08 1.34
N SER A 73 7.49 9.77 2.49
CA SER A 73 7.67 9.14 3.81
C SER A 73 6.64 8.03 4.04
N VAL A 74 5.36 8.35 3.82
CA VAL A 74 4.26 7.39 3.91
C VAL A 74 4.49 6.18 3.01
N MET A 75 4.91 6.39 1.75
CA MET A 75 5.16 5.28 0.83
C MET A 75 6.31 4.38 1.29
N PHE A 76 7.39 4.94 1.85
CA PHE A 76 8.48 4.14 2.41
C PHE A 76 8.07 3.35 3.65
N GLU A 77 7.29 3.95 4.56
CA GLU A 77 6.76 3.23 5.73
C GLU A 77 5.85 2.06 5.31
N VAL A 78 5.05 2.24 4.24
CA VAL A 78 4.25 1.15 3.69
C VAL A 78 5.12 0.05 3.09
N MET A 79 6.22 0.40 2.40
CA MET A 79 7.20 -0.58 1.91
C MET A 79 7.80 -1.40 3.07
N GLU A 80 8.14 -0.75 4.18
CA GLU A 80 8.65 -1.42 5.38
C GLU A 80 7.62 -2.36 6.00
N ILE A 81 6.36 -1.93 6.15
CA ILE A 81 5.28 -2.76 6.68
C ILE A 81 5.07 -4.03 5.85
N ILE A 82 5.02 -3.89 4.52
CA ILE A 82 4.88 -5.02 3.59
C ILE A 82 6.05 -6.01 3.79
N SER A 83 7.28 -5.50 3.80
CA SER A 83 8.48 -6.33 3.98
C SER A 83 8.52 -7.02 5.36
N GLN A 84 8.15 -6.32 6.43
CA GLN A 84 8.11 -6.88 7.80
C GLN A 84 7.08 -8.01 7.96
N LYS A 85 6.06 -8.05 7.10
CA LYS A 85 5.08 -9.15 7.04
C LYS A 85 5.49 -10.30 6.13
N GLY A 86 6.68 -10.23 5.54
CA GLY A 86 7.18 -11.25 4.61
C GLY A 86 6.47 -11.24 3.26
N ALA A 87 5.69 -10.20 2.98
CA ALA A 87 5.04 -10.01 1.68
C ALA A 87 5.95 -9.24 0.73
N GLU A 88 5.69 -9.36 -0.56
CA GLU A 88 6.40 -8.63 -1.60
C GLU A 88 5.43 -7.83 -2.48
N PHE A 89 5.95 -6.75 -3.05
CA PHE A 89 5.23 -6.00 -4.06
C PHE A 89 5.03 -6.89 -5.30
N ALA A 90 3.81 -6.86 -5.83
CA ALA A 90 3.54 -7.49 -7.10
C ALA A 90 4.30 -6.77 -8.22
N TYR A 91 4.78 -7.57 -9.17
CA TYR A 91 5.26 -7.14 -10.46
C TYR A 91 4.58 -7.99 -11.53
N PRO A 92 4.56 -7.55 -12.80
CA PRO A 92 3.94 -8.33 -13.87
C PRO A 92 4.55 -9.75 -13.94
N THR A 93 3.71 -10.76 -13.75
CA THR A 93 4.08 -12.18 -13.82
C THR A 93 3.28 -12.91 -14.88
N SER A 94 3.80 -14.04 -15.34
CA SER A 94 3.12 -14.91 -16.30
C SER A 94 3.54 -16.35 -16.06
N THR A 95 2.58 -17.27 -16.14
CA THR A 95 2.85 -18.71 -16.07
C THR A 95 3.14 -19.22 -17.49
N VAL A 96 4.33 -19.79 -17.68
CA VAL A 96 4.72 -20.42 -18.95
C VAL A 96 4.58 -21.94 -18.81
N ASN A 97 3.66 -22.53 -19.57
CA ASN A 97 3.50 -23.98 -19.66
C ASN A 97 4.46 -24.52 -20.72
N LEU A 98 5.57 -25.13 -20.29
CA LEU A 98 6.52 -25.80 -21.17
C LEU A 98 6.01 -27.22 -21.46
N ILE A 99 5.83 -27.56 -22.74
CA ILE A 99 5.53 -28.93 -23.17
C ILE A 99 6.89 -29.59 -23.48
N GLU A 100 7.26 -30.61 -22.71
CA GLU A 100 8.45 -31.44 -23.00
C GLU A 100 8.11 -32.45 -24.12
N ASN A 101 9.06 -32.64 -25.05
CA ASN A 101 8.96 -33.62 -26.15
C ASN A 101 9.59 -34.95 -25.76
#